data_AF-A0A699UXB2-F1
#
_entry.id   AF-A0A699UXB2-F1
#
_cell.length_a   1.000
_cell.length_b   1.000
_cell.length_c   1.000
_cell.angle_alpha   90.00
_cell.angle_beta   90.00
_cell.angle_gamma   90.00
#
_symmetry.space_group_name_H-M   'P 1'
#
loop_
_entity.id
_entity.type
_entity.pdbx_description
1 polymer ?
#
loop_
_entity_poly.entity_id
_entity_poly.type
_entity_poly.pdbx_seq_one_letter_code
_entity_poly.pdbx_strand_id
1 'polypeptide(L)' 'PSELHTDASDFAIGGVLMQDEHPIAFEIRKLNETERKYTVQEKEMTAVIHCLRI' A
#
# COMPACT_ATOMS: atom_id res chain seq x y z
N PRO A 1 13.17 -10.50 11.11
CA PRO A 1 12.89 -9.16 10.54
C PRO A 1 11.70 -9.28 9.59
N SER A 2 10.79 -8.32 9.60
CA SER A 2 9.70 -8.28 8.61
C SER A 2 9.97 -7.18 7.59
N GLU A 3 9.50 -7.38 6.37
CA GLU A 3 9.57 -6.39 5.29
C GLU A 3 8.15 -6.05 4.84
N LEU A 4 7.89 -4.76 4.65
CA LEU A 4 6.63 -4.30 4.09
C LEU A 4 6.88 -3.83 2.67
N HIS A 5 6.25 -4.49 1.70
CA HIS A 5 6.29 -4.11 0.29
C HIS A 5 4.96 -3.43 -0.03
N THR A 6 5.00 -2.25 -0.65
CA THR A 6 3.79 -1.50 -1.01
C THR A 6 3.75 -1.22 -2.50
N ASP A 7 2.55 -1.08 -3.03
CA ASP A 7 2.31 -0.70 -4.41
C ASP A 7 1.08 0.22 -4.50
N ALA A 8 1.08 1.08 -5.50
CA ALA A 8 -0.03 1.97 -5.79
C ALA A 8 -0.40 1.97 -7.27
N SER A 9 -1.71 1.92 -7.52
CA SER A 9 -2.30 2.04 -8.84
C SER A 9 -3.23 3.25 -8.91
N ASP A 10 -3.83 3.48 -10.09
CA ASP A 10 -4.85 4.52 -10.26
C ASP A 10 -6.16 4.24 -9.53
N PHE A 11 -6.38 3.03 -9.02
CA PHE A 11 -7.66 2.62 -8.43
C PHE A 11 -7.56 2.19 -6.97
N ALA A 12 -6.40 1.69 -6.55
CA ALA A 12 -6.18 1.14 -5.22
C ALA A 12 -4.71 1.24 -4.83
N ILE A 13 -4.48 1.25 -3.53
CA ILE A 13 -3.17 1.04 -2.90
C ILE A 13 -3.19 -0.30 -2.18
N GLY A 14 -2.02 -0.90 -2.01
CA GLY A 14 -1.90 -2.14 -1.26
C GLY A 14 -0.51 -2.36 -0.70
N GLY A 15 -0.41 -3.37 0.14
CA GLY A 15 0.85 -3.83 0.67
C GLY A 15 0.82 -5.30 1.06
N VAL A 16 2.02 -5.88 1.11
CA VAL A 16 2.26 -7.25 1.53
C VAL A 16 3.29 -7.23 2.63
N LEU A 17 2.95 -7.82 3.77
CA LEU A 17 3.90 -8.06 4.84
C LEU A 17 4.60 -9.39 4.57
N MET A 18 5.91 -9.32 4.43
CA MET A 18 6.80 -10.45 4.18
C MET A 18 7.57 -10.79 5.45
N GLN A 19 7.71 -12.08 5.74
CA GLN A 19 8.59 -12.60 6.76
C GLN A 19 9.35 -13.80 6.20
N ASP A 20 10.68 -13.75 6.26
CA ASP A 20 11.57 -14.79 5.71
C ASP A 20 11.22 -15.13 4.25
N GLU A 21 11.00 -14.10 3.42
CA GLU A 21 10.57 -14.19 2.01
C GLU A 21 9.15 -14.77 1.76
N HIS A 22 8.38 -15.03 2.82
CA HIS A 22 7.01 -15.55 2.72
C HIS A 22 5.98 -14.45 3.02
N PRO A 23 4.93 -14.30 2.21
CA PRO A 23 3.85 -13.37 2.51
C PRO A 23 3.00 -13.90 3.68
N ILE A 24 2.83 -13.07 4.71
CA ILE A 24 2.07 -13.42 5.92
C ILE A 24 0.78 -12.58 6.09
N ALA A 25 0.71 -11.41 5.47
CA ALA A 25 -0.49 -10.58 5.45
C ALA A 25 -0.56 -9.75 4.16
N PHE A 26 -1.79 -9.45 3.74
CA PHE A 26 -2.10 -8.65 2.57
C PHE A 26 -3.06 -7.54 2.97
N GLU A 27 -2.78 -6.32 2.53
CA GLU A 27 -3.67 -5.18 2.68
C GLU A 27 -3.99 -4.56 1.33
N ILE A 28 -5.26 -4.20 1.13
CA ILE A 28 -5.69 -3.49 -0.07
C ILE A 28 -6.81 -2.51 0.25
N ARG A 29 -6.67 -1.27 -0.25
CA ARG A 29 -7.69 -0.22 -0.11
C ARG A 29 -7.95 0.45 -1.45
N LYS A 30 -9.22 0.49 -1.84
CA LYS A 30 -9.66 1.30 -2.99
C LYS A 30 -9.48 2.78 -2.70
N LEU A 31 -8.90 3.50 -3.64
CA LEU A 31 -8.80 4.96 -3.59
C LEU A 31 -10.17 5.59 -3.87
N ASN A 32 -10.52 6.61 -3.08
CA ASN A 32 -11.69 7.44 -3.35
C ASN A 32 -11.43 8.43 -4.50
N GLU A 33 -12.46 9.12 -4.98
CA GLU A 33 -12.36 10.03 -6.15
C GLU A 33 -11.30 11.12 -6.01
N THR A 34 -11.07 11.62 -4.79
CA THR A 34 -10.05 12.63 -4.50
C THR A 34 -8.66 12.01 -4.54
N GLU A 35 -8.48 10.86 -3.89
CA GLU A 35 -7.18 10.18 -3.82
C GLU A 35 -6.74 9.63 -5.19
N ARG A 36 -7.67 9.27 -6.07
CA ARG A 36 -7.33 8.87 -7.45
C ARG A 36 -6.64 9.97 -8.25
N LYS A 37 -6.86 11.24 -7.88
CA LYS A 37 -6.26 12.41 -8.52
C LYS A 37 -4.87 12.75 -7.97
N TYR A 38 -4.42 12.07 -6.93
CA TYR A 38 -3.06 12.21 -6.40
C TYR A 38 -2.03 11.85 -7.47
N THR A 39 -0.88 12.53 -7.40
CA THR A 39 0.31 12.15 -8.15
C THR A 39 0.75 10.75 -7.76
N VAL A 40 1.55 10.10 -8.61
CA VAL A 40 2.10 8.76 -8.32
C VAL A 40 2.81 8.76 -6.97
N GLN A 41 3.65 9.76 -6.69
CA GLN A 41 4.40 9.85 -5.43
C GLN A 41 3.50 9.97 -4.19
N GLU A 42 2.41 10.74 -4.29
CA GLU A 42 1.43 10.86 -3.21
C GLU A 42 0.67 9.56 -2.97
N LYS A 43 0.34 8.81 -4.04
CA LYS A 43 -0.31 7.49 -3.92
C LYS A 43 0.63 6.48 -3.25
N GLU A 44 1.90 6.43 -3.64
CA GLU A 44 2.92 5.58 -3.02
C GLU A 44 3.08 5.90 -1.52
N MET A 45 3.21 7.18 -1.16
CA MET A 45 3.30 7.60 0.25
C MET A 45 2.04 7.22 1.03
N THR A 46 0.87 7.33 0.40
CA THR A 46 -0.40 6.92 1.01
C THR A 46 -0.43 5.39 1.24
N ALA A 47 0.10 4.58 0.32
CA ALA A 47 0.23 3.13 0.48
C ALA A 47 1.08 2.77 1.71
N VAL A 48 2.25 3.40 1.86
CA VAL A 48 3.14 3.19 3.01
C VAL A 48 2.46 3.55 4.33
N ILE A 49 1.88 4.76 4.43
CA ILE A 49 1.23 5.22 5.66
C ILE A 49 0.02 4.34 6.01
N HIS A 50 -0.78 3.95 5.01
CA HIS A 50 -1.95 3.10 5.21
C HIS A 50 -1.56 1.74 5.77
N CYS A 51 -0.60 1.06 5.13
CA CYS A 51 -0.18 -0.29 5.54
C CYS A 51 0.51 -0.31 6.91
N LEU A 52 1.16 0.79 7.33
CA LEU A 52 1.76 0.91 8.67
C LEU A 52 0.77 1.21 9.81
N ARG A 53 -0.47 1.60 9.48
CA ARG A 53 -1.49 1.94 10.49
C ARG A 53 -2.36 0.77 10.90
N ILE A 54 -2.31 -0.33 10.16
CA ILE A 54 -3.05 -1.57 10.42
C ILE A 54 -2.26 -2.41 11.41
#